data_AF-C6BED7-F1
#
_entry.id   AF-C6BED7-F1
#
_cell.length_a   1.000
_cell.length_b   1.000
_cell.length_c   1.000
_cell.angle_alpha   90.00
_cell.angle_beta   90.00
_cell.angle_gamma   90.00
#
_symmetry.space_group_name_H-M   'P 1'
#
loop_
_entity.id
_entity.type
_entity.pdbx_description
1 polymer ?
#
loop_
_entity_poly.entity_id
_entity_poly.type
_entity_poly.pdbx_seq_one_letter_code
_entity_poly.pdbx_strand_id
1 'polypeptide(L)'
;MQSLFGYSEAAAWSLLAEYHRLFTDKSYCEELGIGVQDDDFFFHEAPMGMALRVHYFVGLKGTPSQSDFLDWRRDTVKRLKE
;
A
#
# COMPACT_ATOMS: atom_id res chain seq x y z
N MET A 1 6.35 2.46 7.99
CA MET A 1 6.85 1.12 7.59
C MET A 1 7.70 0.49 8.67
N GLN A 2 8.82 1.09 9.08
CA GLN A 2 9.71 0.52 10.10
C GLN A 2 9.05 0.44 11.48
N SER A 3 8.56 1.57 12.00
CA SER A 3 7.87 1.61 13.30
C SER A 3 6.51 0.92 13.32
N LEU A 4 5.81 0.93 12.18
CA LEU A 4 4.45 0.38 12.07
C LEU A 4 4.44 -1.14 11.87
N PHE A 5 5.41 -1.69 11.13
CA PHE A 5 5.39 -3.09 10.68
C PHE A 5 6.73 -3.81 10.86
N GLY A 6 7.71 -3.19 11.53
CA GLY A 6 8.98 -3.85 11.88
C GLY A 6 9.95 -4.06 10.72
N TYR A 7 9.71 -3.49 9.54
CA TYR A 7 10.65 -3.59 8.42
C TYR A 7 11.95 -2.85 8.72
N SER A 8 13.08 -3.39 8.25
CA SER A 8 14.30 -2.60 8.13
C SER A 8 14.10 -1.47 7.11
N GLU A 9 14.92 -0.43 7.17
CA GLU A 9 14.87 0.67 6.20
C GLU A 9 15.02 0.16 4.75
N ALA A 10 16.00 -0.71 4.49
CA ALA A 10 16.21 -1.28 3.17
C ALA A 10 14.99 -2.06 2.68
N ALA A 11 14.37 -2.88 3.54
CA ALA A 11 13.16 -3.62 3.19
C ALA A 11 11.98 -2.68 2.93
N ALA A 12 11.81 -1.63 3.74
CA ALA A 12 10.76 -0.64 3.54
C ALA A 12 10.89 0.07 2.18
N TRP A 13 12.11 0.41 1.77
CA TRP A 13 12.39 0.99 0.46
C TRP A 13 12.12 0.02 -0.68
N SER A 14 12.52 -1.25 -0.56
CA SER A 14 12.24 -2.26 -1.57
C SER A 14 10.73 -2.45 -1.79
N LEU A 15 9.96 -2.52 -0.71
CA LEU A 15 8.49 -2.65 -0.79
C LEU A 15 7.85 -1.41 -1.42
N LEU A 16 8.30 -0.21 -1.06
CA LEU A 16 7.78 1.03 -1.63
C LEU A 16 8.09 1.12 -3.13
N ALA A 17 9.31 0.78 -3.54
CA ALA A 17 9.71 0.78 -4.95
C ALA A 17 8.89 -0.23 -5.77
N GLU A 18 8.65 -1.42 -5.22
CA GLU A 18 7.80 -2.43 -5.85
C GLU A 18 6.35 -1.96 -5.97
N TYR A 19 5.79 -1.37 -4.91
CA TYR A 19 4.45 -0.78 -4.94
C TYR A 19 4.36 0.30 -6.03
N HIS A 20 5.30 1.25 -6.02
CA HIS A 20 5.32 2.33 -7.02
C HIS A 20 5.39 1.76 -8.44
N ARG A 21 6.24 0.78 -8.71
CA ARG A 21 6.36 0.14 -10.03
C ARG A 21 5.05 -0.52 -10.47
N LEU A 22 4.37 -1.24 -9.58
CA LEU A 22 3.12 -1.94 -9.90
C LEU A 22 1.98 -0.96 -10.16
N PHE A 23 1.77 -0.01 -9.25
CA PHE A 23 0.61 0.87 -9.28
C PHE A 23 0.78 2.12 -10.18
N THR A 24 1.96 2.29 -10.79
CA THR A 24 2.18 3.21 -11.93
C THR A 24 2.11 2.50 -13.28
N ASP A 25 2.12 1.16 -13.31
CA ASP A 25 1.98 0.38 -14.54
C ASP A 25 0.51 0.34 -14.97
N LYS A 26 0.25 0.84 -16.18
CA LYS A 26 -1.10 0.94 -16.74
C LYS A 26 -1.76 -0.44 -16.90
N SER A 27 -1.04 -1.42 -17.44
CA SER A 27 -1.58 -2.75 -17.71
C SER A 27 -1.97 -3.44 -16.40
N TYR A 28 -1.10 -3.37 -15.39
CA TYR A 28 -1.36 -3.91 -14.06
C TYR A 28 -2.59 -3.25 -13.42
N CYS A 29 -2.71 -1.93 -13.49
CA CYS A 29 -3.86 -1.23 -12.94
C CYS A 29 -5.16 -1.56 -13.69
N GLU A 30 -5.11 -1.70 -15.02
CA GLU A 30 -6.24 -2.12 -15.85
C GLU A 30 -6.73 -3.53 -15.51
N GLU A 31 -5.81 -4.48 -15.30
CA GLU A 31 -6.14 -5.85 -14.85
C GLU A 31 -6.86 -5.87 -13.50
N LEU A 32 -6.52 -4.92 -12.62
CA LEU A 32 -7.15 -4.76 -11.31
C LEU A 32 -8.42 -3.89 -11.35
N GLY A 33 -8.76 -3.30 -12.49
CA GLY A 33 -9.90 -2.39 -12.63
C GLY A 33 -9.75 -1.09 -11.84
N ILE A 34 -8.52 -0.63 -11.61
CA ILE A 34 -8.22 0.62 -10.88
C ILE A 34 -7.53 1.64 -11.80
N GLY A 35 -7.62 2.90 -11.42
CA GLY A 35 -6.82 3.95 -12.07
C GLY A 35 -5.33 3.81 -11.72
N VAL A 36 -4.47 4.19 -12.67
CA VAL A 36 -3.04 4.39 -12.40
C VAL A 36 -2.88 5.37 -11.25
N GLN A 37 -2.01 5.04 -10.30
CA GLN A 37 -1.70 5.91 -9.18
C GLN A 37 -0.52 6.80 -9.59
N ASP A 38 -0.81 8.07 -9.79
CA ASP A 38 0.16 9.09 -10.18
C ASP A 38 0.60 9.93 -8.98
N ASP A 39 1.42 10.94 -9.23
CA ASP A 39 1.94 11.85 -8.21
C ASP A 39 0.81 12.53 -7.43
N ASP A 40 -0.34 12.81 -8.06
CA ASP A 40 -1.48 13.42 -7.38
C ASP A 40 -2.10 12.45 -6.36
N PHE A 41 -2.25 11.18 -6.74
CA PHE A 41 -2.68 10.13 -5.81
C PHE A 41 -1.73 10.02 -4.61
N PHE A 42 -0.42 9.96 -4.85
CA PHE A 42 0.57 9.82 -3.78
C PHE A 42 0.62 11.05 -2.87
N PHE A 43 0.42 12.25 -3.42
CA PHE A 43 0.38 13.48 -2.65
C PHE A 43 -0.84 13.54 -1.71
N HIS A 44 -2.00 13.07 -2.18
CA HIS A 44 -3.22 13.04 -1.38
C HIS A 44 -3.22 11.93 -0.32
N GLU A 45 -2.49 10.84 -0.53
CA GLU A 45 -2.39 9.78 0.46
C GLU A 45 -1.36 10.15 1.54
N ALA A 46 -1.83 10.41 2.76
CA ALA A 46 -0.96 10.71 3.90
C ALA A 46 0.09 9.61 4.13
N PRO A 47 1.27 9.90 4.75
CA PRO A 47 2.35 8.93 4.90
C PRO A 47 1.95 7.59 5.56
N MET A 48 1.03 7.64 6.53
CA MET A 48 0.49 6.44 7.17
C MET A 48 -0.38 5.62 6.20
N GLY A 49 -1.19 6.28 5.37
CA GLY A 49 -2.02 5.67 4.34
C GLY A 49 -1.16 4.93 3.31
N MET A 50 -0.08 5.58 2.85
CA MET A 50 0.89 4.95 1.96
C MET A 50 1.56 3.74 2.61
N ALA A 51 1.98 3.85 3.87
CA ALA A 51 2.57 2.71 4.58
C ALA A 51 1.62 1.51 4.66
N LEU A 52 0.33 1.75 4.94
CA LEU A 52 -0.69 0.70 4.99
C LEU A 52 -0.90 0.04 3.62
N ARG A 53 -0.97 0.83 2.54
CA ARG A 53 -1.12 0.31 1.17
C ARG A 53 0.07 -0.55 0.76
N VAL A 54 1.29 -0.04 0.93
CA VAL A 54 2.53 -0.76 0.59
C VAL A 54 2.61 -2.08 1.36
N HIS A 55 2.34 -2.04 2.67
CA HIS A 55 2.35 -3.24 3.49
C HIS A 55 1.30 -4.26 3.05
N TYR A 56 0.06 -3.83 2.78
CA TYR A 56 -1.01 -4.74 2.39
C TYR A 56 -0.76 -5.37 1.01
N PHE A 57 -0.57 -4.55 -0.02
CA PHE A 57 -0.53 -5.05 -1.41
C PHE A 57 0.79 -5.75 -1.75
N VAL A 58 1.93 -5.29 -1.21
CA VAL A 58 3.24 -5.88 -1.51
C VAL A 58 3.75 -6.75 -0.37
N GLY A 59 3.72 -6.24 0.87
CA GLY A 59 4.27 -6.94 2.02
C GLY A 59 3.50 -8.22 2.39
N LEU A 60 2.16 -8.14 2.44
CA LEU A 60 1.28 -9.26 2.76
C LEU A 60 0.76 -9.98 1.50
N LYS A 61 0.96 -9.40 0.32
CA LYS A 61 0.36 -9.87 -0.94
C LYS A 61 -1.16 -10.02 -0.82
N GLY A 62 -1.79 -9.05 -0.16
CA GLY A 62 -3.24 -9.01 0.03
C GLY A 62 -3.98 -8.94 -1.29
N THR A 63 -5.25 -9.36 -1.28
CA THR A 63 -6.11 -9.33 -2.47
C THR A 63 -6.11 -7.92 -3.08
N PRO A 64 -5.91 -7.77 -4.39
CA PRO A 64 -5.88 -6.47 -5.07
C PRO A 64 -7.29 -5.90 -5.26
N SER A 65 -8.05 -5.81 -4.17
CA SER A 65 -9.41 -5.31 -4.09
C SER A 65 -9.43 -4.11 -3.14
N GLN A 66 -10.09 -3.03 -3.59
CA GLN A 66 -10.24 -1.83 -2.76
C GLN A 66 -11.10 -2.11 -1.51
N SER A 67 -12.14 -2.94 -1.60
CA SER A 67 -12.97 -3.29 -0.44
C SER A 67 -12.15 -4.04 0.60
N ASP A 68 -11.39 -5.04 0.17
CA ASP A 68 -10.64 -5.91 1.07
C ASP A 68 -9.53 -5.13 1.77
N PHE A 69 -8.88 -4.22 1.04
CA PHE A 69 -7.93 -3.28 1.64
C PHE A 69 -8.58 -2.38 2.69
N LEU A 70 -9.77 -1.82 2.42
CA LEU A 70 -10.45 -0.93 3.36
C LEU A 70 -10.89 -1.64 4.64
N ASP A 71 -11.35 -2.89 4.51
CA ASP A 71 -11.73 -3.71 5.66
C ASP A 71 -10.49 -4.10 6.47
N TRP A 72 -9.43 -4.59 5.82
CA TRP A 72 -8.16 -4.87 6.49
C TRP A 72 -7.55 -3.63 7.16
N ARG A 73 -7.62 -2.46 6.50
CA ARG A 73 -7.11 -1.20 7.04
C ARG A 73 -7.83 -0.82 8.32
N ARG A 74 -9.16 -0.98 8.36
CA ARG A 74 -9.98 -0.65 9.55
C ARG A 74 -9.52 -1.46 10.76
N ASP A 75 -9.38 -2.78 10.57
CA ASP A 75 -8.97 -3.68 11.64
C ASP A 75 -7.52 -3.43 12.07
N THR A 76 -6.64 -3.15 11.11
CA THR A 76 -5.22 -2.91 11.37
C THR A 76 -5.00 -1.58 12.09
N VAL A 77 -5.68 -0.52 11.68
CA VAL A 77 -5.60 0.79 12.38
C VAL A 77 -6.14 0.68 13.81
N LYS A 78 -7.15 -0.16 14.06
CA LYS A 78 -7.62 -0.42 15.41
C LYS A 78 -6.51 -1.07 16.26
N ARG A 79 -5.88 -2.12 15.74
CA ARG A 79 -4.77 -2.82 16.42
C ARG A 79 -3.54 -1.94 16.67
N LEU A 80 -3.23 -1.02 15.77
CA LEU A 80 -2.09 -0.11 15.91
C LEU A 80 -2.29 0.98 16.97
N LYS A 81 -3.51 1.16 17.47
CA LYS A 81 -3.86 2.14 18.53
C LYS A 81 -3.92 1.51 19.92
N GLU A 82 -3.89 0.18 20.00
CA GLU A 82 -3.87 -0.61 21.24
C GLU A 82 -2.42 -0.87 21.66
#